data_AF-A0A843HDK7-F1
#
_entry.id   AF-A0A843HDK7-F1
#
_cell.length_a   1.000
_cell.length_b   1.000
_cell.length_c   1.000
_cell.angle_alpha   90.00
_cell.angle_beta   90.00
_cell.angle_gamma   90.00
#
_symmetry.space_group_name_H-M   'P 1'
#
loop_
_entity.id
_entity.type
_entity.pdbx_description
1 polymer ?
#
loop_
_entity_poly.entity_id
_entity_poly.type
_entity_poly.pdbx_seq_one_letter_code
_entity_poly.pdbx_strand_id
1 'polypeptide(L)' 'MYLIFRCDCGRVLYAKDTTKTRKCTCGKSLNVKKRRILKQADDAASATEAVQQMQEEIYGGSCFKTADKL' A
#
# COMPACT_ATOMS: atom_id res chain seq x y z
N MET A 1 -2.49 15.13 3.32
CA MET A 1 -2.17 14.52 2.01
C MET A 1 -1.13 13.42 2.14
N TYR A 2 -1.52 12.24 1.68
CA TYR A 2 -0.79 10.99 1.70
C TYR A 2 -0.61 10.49 0.27
N LEU A 3 0.59 10.02 -0.01
CA LEU A 3 0.98 9.45 -1.28
C LEU A 3 1.00 7.93 -1.15
N ILE A 4 0.34 7.25 -2.08
CA ILE A 4 0.30 5.80 -2.14
C ILE A 4 1.18 5.32 -3.29
N PHE A 5 2.07 4.38 -3.01
CA PHE A 5 3.06 3.89 -3.97
C PHE A 5 3.38 2.41 -3.73
N ARG A 6 3.94 1.76 -4.75
CA ARG A 6 4.35 0.35 -4.67
C ARG A 6 5.80 0.21 -4.25
N CYS A 7 6.07 -0.73 -3.36
CA CYS A 7 7.41 -1.23 -3.11
C CYS A 7 7.84 -2.19 -4.21
N ASP A 8 9.15 -2.33 -4.37
CA ASP A 8 9.80 -3.33 -5.23
C ASP A 8 9.43 -4.78 -4.87
N CYS A 9 9.07 -5.05 -3.60
CA CYS A 9 8.57 -6.37 -3.17
C CYS A 9 7.10 -6.63 -3.57
N GLY A 10 6.48 -5.72 -4.31
CA GLY A 10 5.09 -5.85 -4.78
C GLY A 10 4.03 -5.27 -3.85
N ARG A 11 4.35 -5.01 -2.56
CA ARG A 11 3.40 -4.42 -1.61
C ARG A 11 3.11 -2.95 -1.89
N VAL A 12 1.86 -2.55 -1.67
CA VAL A 12 1.42 -1.15 -1.70
C VAL A 12 1.57 -0.55 -0.30
N LEU A 13 2.07 0.70 -0.24
CA LEU A 13 2.34 1.45 0.99
C LEU A 13 1.85 2.88 0.80
N TYR A 14 1.57 3.56 1.91
CA TYR A 14 1.30 5.00 1.91
C TYR A 14 2.31 5.75 2.79
N ALA A 15 2.55 7.02 2.49
CA ALA A 15 3.34 7.93 3.32
C ALA A 15 2.78 9.35 3.25
N LYS A 16 3.03 10.18 4.28
CA LYS A 16 2.73 11.62 4.18
C LYS A 16 3.60 12.22 3.09
N ASP A 17 3.07 13.18 2.34
CA ASP A 17 3.81 13.88 1.28
C ASP A 17 5.15 14.49 1.77
N THR A 18 5.17 14.96 3.03
CA THR A 18 6.37 15.52 3.67
C THR A 18 7.47 14.48 3.95
N THR A 19 7.18 13.19 3.85
CA THR A 19 8.10 12.11 4.20
C THR A 19 9.05 11.81 3.04
N LYS A 20 10.36 12.03 3.22
CA LYS A 20 11.37 11.73 2.19
C LYS A 20 11.57 10.23 1.97
N THR A 21 11.59 9.45 3.04
CA THR A 21 11.90 8.01 3.01
C THR A 21 10.96 7.20 3.88
N ARG A 22 10.48 6.06 3.37
CA ARG A 22 9.64 5.10 4.09
C ARG A 22 10.30 3.73 4.06
N LYS A 23 10.41 3.06 5.21
CA LYS A 23 10.87 1.67 5.27
C LYS A 23 9.70 0.74 4.98
N CYS A 24 9.91 -0.21 4.07
CA CYS A 24 8.96 -1.30 3.84
C CYS A 24 9.22 -2.45 4.82
N THR A 25 8.20 -3.24 5.12
CA THR A 25 8.30 -4.46 5.93
C THR A 25 9.27 -5.50 5.34
N CYS A 26 9.57 -5.44 4.05
CA CYS A 26 10.61 -6.29 3.42
C CYS A 26 12.04 -5.86 3.77
N GLY A 27 12.22 -4.82 4.59
CA GLY A 27 13.53 -4.29 5.01
C GLY A 27 14.08 -3.19 4.11
N LYS A 28 13.59 -3.04 2.88
CA LYS A 28 14.05 -2.01 1.93
C LYS A 28 13.57 -0.60 2.33
N SER A 29 14.48 0.37 2.26
CA SER A 29 14.17 1.80 2.42
C SER A 29 13.83 2.42 1.07
N LEU A 30 12.66 3.05 0.96
CA LEU A 30 12.13 3.62 -0.28
C LEU A 30 12.13 5.14 -0.20
N ASN A 31 12.66 5.81 -1.23
CA ASN A 31 12.53 7.25 -1.38
C ASN A 31 11.18 7.58 -2.05
N VAL A 32 10.29 8.27 -1.33
CA VAL A 32 8.89 8.49 -1.74
C VAL A 32 8.81 9.29 -3.03
N LYS A 33 9.59 10.38 -3.15
CA LYS A 33 9.57 11.29 -4.32
C LYS A 33 10.09 10.63 -5.61
N LYS A 34 10.93 9.60 -5.49
CA LYS A 34 11.49 8.87 -6.64
C LYS A 34 10.58 7.75 -7.14
N ARG A 35 9.52 7.40 -6.38
CA ARG A 35 8.62 6.30 -6.74
C ARG A 35 7.43 6.82 -7.54
N ARG A 36 6.90 5.96 -8.40
CA ARG A 36 5.65 6.21 -9.12
C ARG A 36 4.50 6.24 -8.10
N ILE A 37 3.84 7.38 -8.00
CA ILE A 37 2.65 7.56 -7.16
C ILE A 37 1.46 6.97 -7.89
N LEU A 38 0.73 6.08 -7.23
CA LEU A 38 -0.46 5.40 -7.77
C LEU A 38 -1.71 6.23 -7.50
N LYS A 39 -1.83 6.73 -6.26
CA LYS A 39 -3.00 7.49 -5.78
C LYS A 39 -2.58 8.44 -4.68
N GLN A 40 -3.36 9.50 -4.49
CA GLN A 40 -3.22 10.45 -3.41
C GLN A 40 -4.49 10.40 -2.55
N ALA A 41 -4.34 10.59 -1.25
CA ALA A 41 -5.44 10.59 -0.29
C ALA A 41 -5.26 11.75 0.70
N ASP A 42 -6.34 12.42 1.07
CA ASP A 42 -6.26 13.58 1.96
C ASP A 42 -5.98 13.15 3.40
N ASP A 43 -6.69 12.11 3.86
CA ASP A 43 -6.66 11.58 5.22
C ASP A 43 -5.95 10.21 5.33
N ALA A 44 -5.52 9.87 6.55
CA ALA A 44 -4.87 8.59 6.85
C ALA A 44 -5.83 7.41 6.72
N ALA A 45 -7.11 7.61 7.07
CA ALA A 45 -8.14 6.58 6.93
C ALA A 45 -8.30 6.19 5.45
N SER A 46 -8.56 7.17 4.58
CA SER A 46 -8.71 6.95 3.15
C SER A 46 -7.45 6.37 2.49
N ALA A 47 -6.25 6.76 2.98
CA ALA A 47 -5.00 6.17 2.51
C ALA A 47 -4.88 4.68 2.86
N THR A 48 -5.34 4.30 4.06
CA THR A 48 -5.33 2.90 4.53
C THR A 48 -6.31 2.05 3.72
N GLU A 49 -7.54 2.54 3.53
CA GLU A 49 -8.55 1.86 2.73
C GLU A 49 -8.10 1.65 1.28
N ALA A 50 -7.53 2.69 0.65
CA ALA A 50 -7.02 2.59 -0.71
C ALA A 50 -5.85 1.60 -0.85
N VAL A 51 -4.97 1.53 0.17
CA VAL A 51 -3.88 0.55 0.19
C VAL A 51 -4.42 -0.87 0.35
N GLN A 52 -5.40 -1.06 1.23
CA GLN A 52 -6.03 -2.35 1.43
C GLN A 52 -6.72 -2.83 0.14
N GLN A 53 -7.56 -2.00 -0.46
CA GLN A 53 -8.26 -2.32 -1.70
C GLN A 53 -7.28 -2.73 -2.81
N MET A 54 -6.21 -1.96 -3.03
CA MET A 54 -5.20 -2.31 -4.03
C MET A 54 -4.44 -3.61 -3.71
N GLN A 55 -4.22 -3.91 -2.43
CA GLN A 55 -3.59 -5.18 -2.04
C GLN A 55 -4.51 -6.36 -2.29
N GLU A 56 -5.80 -6.23 -1.98
CA GLU A 56 -6.80 -7.26 -2.24
C GLU A 56 -7.02 -7.48 -3.74
N GLU A 57 -6.92 -6.45 -4.57
CA GLU A 57 -6.95 -6.59 -6.04
C GLU A 57 -5.72 -7.32 -6.59
N ILE A 58 -4.53 -7.09 -6.02
CA ILE A 58 -3.28 -7.72 -6.50
C ILE A 58 -3.15 -9.17 -6.03
N TYR A 59 -3.47 -9.44 -4.76
CA TYR A 59 -3.18 -10.72 -4.11
C TYR A 59 -4.43 -11.55 -3.79
N GLY A 60 -5.62 -11.00 -4.02
CA GLY A 60 -6.87 -11.56 -3.54
C GLY A 60 -7.15 -11.16 -2.09
N GLY A 61 -8.42 -11.00 -1.75
CA GLY A 61 -8.84 -10.82 -0.37
C GLY A 61 -8.45 -12.03 0.48
N SER A 62 -7.83 -11.81 1.63
CA SER A 62 -7.56 -12.86 2.60
C SER A 62 -8.85 -13.19 3.36
N CYS A 63 -9.76 -13.92 2.70
CA CYS A 63 -10.95 -14.45 3.34
C CYS A 63 -10.72 -15.90 3.75
N PHE A 64 -11.15 -16.26 4.97
CA PHE A 64 -11.28 -17.66 5.34
C PHE A 64 -12.38 -18.27 4.47
N LYS A 65 -12.00 -19.20 3.60
CA LYS A 65 -12.99 -20.03 2.90
C LYS A 65 -13.40 -21.15 3.85
N THR A 66 -14.71 -21.31 4.05
CA THR A 66 -15.27 -22.53 4.65
C THR A 66 -14.91 -23.72 3.75
N ALA A 67 -14.74 -24.91 4.35
CA ALA A 67 -14.36 -26.12 3.62
C ALA A 67 -15.29 -26.48 2.45
N ASP A 68 -16.55 -26.05 2.52
CA ASP A 68 -17.57 -26.17 1.47
C ASP A 68 -17.27 -25.33 0.21
N LYS A 69 -16.43 -24.29 0.32
CA LYS A 69 -16.09 -23.35 -0.76
C LYS A 69 -14.67 -23.54 -1.30
N LEU A 70 -14.04 -24.68 -1.01
CA LEU A 70 -12.70 -25.03 -1.50
C LEU A 70 -12.76 -25.57 -2.92
#